data_AF-A0A090RIL1-F1
#
_entry.id   AF-A0A090RIL1-F1
#
_cell.length_a   1.000
_cell.length_b   1.000
_cell.length_c   1.000
_cell.angle_alpha   90.00
_cell.angle_beta   90.00
_cell.angle_gamma   90.00
#
_symmetry.space_group_name_H-M   'P 1'
#
loop_
_entity.id
_entity.type
_entity.pdbx_description
1 polymer ?
#
loop_
_entity_poly.entity_id
_entity_poly.type
_entity_poly.pdbx_seq_one_letter_code
_entity_poly.pdbx_strand_id
1 'polypeptide(L)'
;MLEAKKDCPDSFQPAFDYCVAGIVNGDFLEMYARTGSMVEMHTIFLTRLYNVHLALGITEKHGLVLQRIEQIHAQLVATLGQAGEDIEQQKAILLQGFTGHYQDYISSNPHIWLNYFLYGMYQHDFPSKGLYEVFAEQVIDFFLLRGALMAIASSRPLADNDVIHVVQSYHRARSHGVKVSKGIKGIIEKYLQVDEAMLPLLLLKVADN
;
A
#
# COMPACT_ATOMS: atom_id res chain seq x y z
N MET A 1 3.62 24.72 4.38
CA MET A 1 3.85 23.27 4.42
C MET A 1 5.35 23.06 4.44
N LEU A 2 5.85 22.25 5.37
CA LEU A 2 7.25 22.16 5.79
C LEU A 2 8.19 21.65 4.68
N GLU A 3 8.51 22.50 3.70
CA GLU A 3 9.65 22.28 2.81
C GLU A 3 10.94 22.69 3.53
N ALA A 4 11.38 21.86 4.48
CA ALA A 4 12.67 22.04 5.11
C ALA A 4 13.77 21.65 4.10
N LYS A 5 14.32 22.64 3.39
CA LYS A 5 15.62 22.48 2.73
C LYS A 5 16.65 22.25 3.84
N LYS A 6 17.14 21.01 3.96
CA LYS A 6 18.11 20.55 4.96
C LYS A 6 19.38 21.42 5.01
N ASP A 7 19.65 22.16 3.93
CA ASP A 7 20.81 23.01 3.73
C ASP A 7 20.56 24.50 4.10
N CYS A 8 19.38 24.85 4.62
CA CYS A 8 19.04 26.21 5.06
C CYS A 8 18.74 26.23 6.57
N PRO A 9 19.69 26.66 7.41
CA PRO A 9 19.52 26.73 8.87
C PRO A 9 18.29 27.54 9.30
N ASP A 10 17.99 28.60 8.57
CA ASP A 10 16.90 29.53 8.87
C ASP A 10 15.51 28.91 8.66
N SER A 11 15.37 27.90 7.80
CA SER A 11 14.12 27.15 7.62
C SER A 11 14.08 25.83 8.39
N PHE A 12 15.24 25.27 8.74
CA PHE A 12 15.34 24.03 9.51
C PHE A 12 14.99 24.23 10.99
N GLN A 13 15.50 25.27 11.65
CA GLN A 13 15.28 25.45 13.08
C GLN A 13 13.78 25.64 13.43
N PRO A 14 13.00 26.48 12.71
CA PRO A 14 11.56 26.61 12.98
C PRO A 14 10.78 25.32 12.74
N ALA A 15 11.17 24.54 11.72
CA ALA A 15 10.59 23.24 11.43
C ALA A 15 10.87 22.22 12.53
N PHE A 16 12.13 22.19 13.01
CA PHE A 16 12.56 21.33 14.09
C PHE A 16 11.85 21.68 15.41
N ASP A 17 11.78 22.97 15.76
CA ASP A 17 11.11 23.43 16.98
C ASP A 17 9.61 23.13 16.95
N TYR A 18 8.95 23.28 15.80
CA TYR A 18 7.58 22.86 15.59
C TYR A 18 7.39 21.36 15.82
N CYS A 19 8.28 20.52 15.26
CA CYS A 19 8.23 19.08 15.46
C CYS A 19 8.47 18.70 16.93
N VAL A 20 9.44 19.32 17.60
CA VAL A 20 9.70 19.08 19.03
C VAL A 20 8.47 19.45 19.85
N ALA A 21 7.88 20.62 19.62
CA ALA A 21 6.68 21.06 20.32
C ALA A 21 5.50 20.10 20.09
N GLY A 22 5.25 19.70 18.84
CA GLY A 22 4.18 18.76 18.51
C GLY A 22 4.38 17.35 19.11
N ILE A 23 5.63 16.91 19.30
CA ILE A 23 5.93 15.66 20.00
C ILE A 23 5.66 15.82 21.49
N VAL A 24 6.17 16.88 22.11
CA VAL A 24 6.07 17.13 23.55
C VAL A 24 4.61 17.35 23.99
N ASN A 25 3.82 18.06 23.18
CA ASN A 25 2.42 18.33 23.45
C ASN A 25 1.51 17.11 23.18
N GLY A 26 2.04 16.06 22.55
CA GLY A 26 1.26 14.89 22.16
C GLY A 26 0.42 15.10 20.89
N ASP A 27 0.55 16.22 20.20
CA ASP A 27 -0.21 16.55 18.99
C ASP A 27 -0.01 15.49 17.89
N PHE A 28 1.22 15.00 17.70
CA PHE A 28 1.49 13.91 16.74
C PHE A 28 0.92 12.56 17.20
N LEU A 29 0.89 12.30 18.50
CA LEU A 29 0.32 11.08 19.05
C LEU A 29 -1.20 11.08 18.92
N GLU A 30 -1.84 12.21 19.23
CA GLU A 30 -3.27 12.44 19.06
C GLU A 30 -3.67 12.38 17.59
N MET A 31 -2.87 12.99 16.70
CA MET A 31 -3.03 12.88 15.27
C MET A 31 -2.90 11.42 14.80
N TYR A 32 -1.86 10.70 15.22
CA TYR A 32 -1.67 9.28 14.89
C TYR A 32 -2.84 8.43 15.41
N ALA A 33 -3.32 8.66 16.63
CA ALA A 33 -4.43 7.95 17.24
C ALA A 33 -5.76 8.17 16.49
N ARG A 34 -6.03 9.42 16.10
CA ARG A 34 -7.23 9.80 15.31
C ARG A 34 -7.17 9.39 13.85
N THR A 35 -5.98 9.14 13.32
CA THR A 35 -5.86 8.76 11.92
C THR A 35 -6.24 7.29 11.74
N GLY A 36 -7.07 7.02 10.74
CA GLY A 36 -7.54 5.68 10.41
C GLY A 36 -6.41 4.67 10.24
N SER A 37 -6.66 3.43 10.66
CA SER A 37 -5.70 2.34 10.46
C SER A 37 -5.68 1.87 9.00
N MET A 38 -4.63 1.14 8.64
CA MET A 38 -4.50 0.43 7.36
C MET A 38 -5.78 -0.33 6.96
N VAL A 39 -6.51 -0.88 7.94
CA VAL A 39 -7.76 -1.63 7.74
C VAL A 39 -8.88 -0.78 7.14
N GLU A 40 -8.95 0.51 7.47
CA GLU A 40 -9.95 1.44 6.93
C GLU A 40 -9.65 1.85 5.48
N MET A 41 -8.39 1.70 5.04
CA MET A 41 -7.91 2.18 3.75
C MET A 41 -8.01 1.14 2.61
N HIS A 42 -8.35 -0.11 2.92
CA HIS A 42 -8.09 -1.19 1.97
C HIS A 42 -9.13 -1.35 0.85
N THR A 43 -10.42 -1.40 1.12
CA THR A 43 -11.32 -2.06 0.16
C THR A 43 -11.64 -1.24 -1.10
N ILE A 44 -11.95 0.04 -0.91
CA ILE A 44 -12.15 0.99 -2.01
C ILE A 44 -10.85 1.19 -2.80
N PHE A 45 -9.71 1.22 -2.10
CA PHE A 45 -8.41 1.49 -2.69
C PHE A 45 -7.91 0.32 -3.53
N LEU A 46 -7.98 -0.91 -2.99
CA LEU A 46 -7.58 -2.12 -3.70
C LEU A 46 -8.40 -2.30 -4.98
N THR A 47 -9.73 -2.14 -4.89
CA THR A 47 -10.62 -2.27 -6.06
C THR A 47 -10.31 -1.22 -7.13
N ARG A 48 -10.17 0.05 -6.74
CA ARG A 48 -9.86 1.14 -7.69
C ARG A 48 -8.47 0.99 -8.29
N LEU A 49 -7.48 0.53 -7.52
CA LEU A 49 -6.15 0.33 -8.04
C LEU A 49 -6.11 -0.81 -9.05
N TYR A 50 -6.71 -1.97 -8.73
CA TYR A 50 -6.74 -3.08 -9.68
C TYR A 50 -7.53 -2.72 -10.95
N ASN A 51 -8.55 -1.87 -10.85
CA ASN A 51 -9.21 -1.28 -12.03
C ASN A 51 -8.24 -0.42 -12.87
N VAL A 52 -7.39 0.39 -12.23
CA VAL A 52 -6.35 1.17 -12.92
C VAL A 52 -5.32 0.25 -13.58
N HIS A 53 -4.86 -0.79 -12.89
CA HIS A 53 -3.93 -1.77 -13.46
C HIS A 53 -4.55 -2.53 -14.64
N LEU A 54 -5.82 -2.91 -14.57
CA LEU A 54 -6.54 -3.56 -15.66
C LEU A 54 -6.65 -2.63 -16.87
N ALA A 55 -7.09 -1.38 -16.66
CA ALA A 55 -7.23 -0.40 -17.72
C ALA A 55 -5.90 -0.10 -18.44
N LEU A 56 -4.78 -0.07 -17.70
CA LEU A 56 -3.45 0.16 -18.25
C LEU A 56 -2.86 -1.11 -18.90
N GLY A 57 -3.06 -2.28 -18.30
CA GLY A 57 -2.61 -3.57 -18.86
C GLY A 57 -3.26 -3.89 -20.21
N ILE A 58 -4.51 -3.48 -20.42
CA ILE A 58 -5.20 -3.56 -21.72
C ILE A 58 -4.47 -2.71 -22.78
N THR A 59 -3.88 -1.58 -22.40
CA THR A 59 -3.22 -0.66 -23.35
C THR A 59 -1.80 -1.09 -23.77
N GLU A 60 -1.09 -1.88 -22.97
CA GLU A 60 0.34 -2.20 -23.18
C GLU A 60 0.61 -3.54 -23.89
N LYS A 61 -0.42 -4.24 -24.41
CA LYS A 61 -0.30 -5.50 -25.19
C LYS A 61 0.54 -6.61 -24.51
N HIS A 62 0.47 -6.75 -23.19
CA HIS A 62 1.13 -7.84 -22.47
C HIS A 62 0.13 -8.96 -22.13
N GLY A 63 -0.20 -9.83 -23.09
CA GLY A 63 -1.28 -10.82 -22.96
C GLY A 63 -1.23 -11.68 -21.68
N LEU A 64 -0.05 -12.16 -21.28
CA LEU A 64 0.10 -12.96 -20.06
C LEU A 64 -0.06 -12.13 -18.77
N VAL A 65 0.40 -10.88 -18.77
CA VAL A 65 0.26 -9.98 -17.61
C VAL A 65 -1.20 -9.55 -17.48
N LEU A 66 -1.85 -9.23 -18.60
CA LEU A 66 -3.26 -8.91 -18.65
C LEU A 66 -4.12 -10.05 -18.09
N GLN A 67 -3.90 -11.29 -18.56
CA GLN A 67 -4.62 -12.45 -18.05
C GLN A 67 -4.47 -12.64 -16.53
N ARG A 68 -3.27 -12.42 -15.99
CA ARG A 68 -3.01 -12.51 -14.55
C ARG A 68 -3.69 -11.38 -13.76
N ILE A 69 -3.64 -10.15 -14.29
CA ILE A 69 -4.34 -9.00 -13.68
C ILE A 69 -5.85 -9.22 -13.71
N GLU A 70 -6.41 -9.74 -14.81
CA GLU A 70 -7.83 -10.12 -14.94
C GLU A 70 -8.23 -11.18 -13.93
N GLN A 71 -7.40 -12.21 -13.72
CA GLN A 71 -7.65 -13.24 -12.71
C GLN A 71 -7.70 -12.66 -11.29
N ILE A 72 -6.71 -11.84 -10.93
CA ILE A 72 -6.66 -11.19 -9.61
C ILE A 72 -7.86 -10.24 -9.45
N HIS A 73 -8.19 -9.46 -10.48
CA HIS A 73 -9.32 -8.55 -10.50
C HIS A 73 -10.67 -9.27 -10.36
N ALA A 74 -10.88 -10.35 -11.12
CA ALA A 74 -12.09 -11.16 -11.03
C ALA A 74 -12.24 -11.76 -9.63
N GLN A 75 -11.14 -12.20 -9.01
CA GLN A 75 -11.16 -12.70 -7.65
C GLN A 75 -11.48 -11.60 -6.64
N LEU A 76 -10.89 -10.41 -6.78
CA LEU A 76 -11.24 -9.23 -5.97
C LEU A 76 -12.72 -8.88 -6.09
N VAL A 77 -13.27 -8.85 -7.31
CA VAL A 77 -14.70 -8.57 -7.54
C VAL A 77 -15.59 -9.68 -6.98
N ALA A 78 -15.22 -10.94 -7.14
CA ALA A 78 -16.00 -12.07 -6.62
C ALA A 78 -16.03 -12.09 -5.08
N THR A 79 -14.94 -11.67 -4.44
CA THR A 79 -14.82 -11.62 -2.99
C THR A 79 -15.46 -10.36 -2.42
N LEU A 80 -15.07 -9.17 -2.89
CA LEU A 80 -15.52 -7.90 -2.37
C LEU A 80 -16.91 -7.50 -2.90
N GLY A 81 -17.28 -7.96 -4.09
CA GLY A 81 -18.58 -7.68 -4.70
C GLY A 81 -19.75 -8.32 -3.96
N GLN A 82 -19.52 -9.33 -3.11
CA GLN A 82 -20.55 -9.90 -2.23
C GLN A 82 -21.08 -8.87 -1.23
N ALA A 83 -20.24 -7.91 -0.84
CA ALA A 83 -20.60 -6.82 0.05
C ALA A 83 -21.19 -5.60 -0.69
N GLY A 84 -21.25 -5.60 -2.04
CA GLY A 84 -21.76 -4.48 -2.82
C GLY A 84 -21.02 -3.17 -2.52
N GLU A 85 -21.74 -2.12 -2.18
CA GLU A 85 -21.19 -0.81 -1.75
C GLU A 85 -21.03 -0.69 -0.22
N ASP A 86 -21.33 -1.74 0.55
CA ASP A 86 -21.17 -1.73 2.01
C ASP A 86 -19.69 -1.81 2.40
N ILE A 87 -19.14 -0.67 2.80
CA ILE A 87 -17.73 -0.49 3.17
C ILE A 87 -17.35 -1.33 4.39
N GLU A 88 -18.24 -1.45 5.38
CA GLU A 88 -17.94 -2.18 6.61
C GLU A 88 -17.92 -3.69 6.37
N GLN A 89 -18.84 -4.20 5.54
CA GLN A 89 -18.83 -5.61 5.15
C GLN A 89 -17.62 -5.94 4.27
N GLN A 90 -17.29 -5.06 3.33
CA GLN A 90 -16.06 -5.12 2.53
C GLN A 90 -14.79 -5.19 3.40
N LYS A 91 -14.72 -4.36 4.45
CA LYS A 91 -13.64 -4.34 5.43
C LYS A 91 -13.59 -5.63 6.24
N ALA A 92 -14.73 -6.16 6.67
CA ALA A 92 -14.80 -7.42 7.41
C ALA A 92 -14.21 -8.60 6.62
N ILE A 93 -14.47 -8.67 5.31
CA ILE A 93 -13.91 -9.70 4.42
C ILE A 93 -12.38 -9.62 4.37
N LEU A 94 -11.82 -8.40 4.21
CA LEU A 94 -10.37 -8.23 4.18
C LEU A 94 -9.72 -8.53 5.53
N LEU A 95 -10.38 -8.13 6.62
CA LEU A 95 -9.95 -8.48 7.97
C LEU A 95 -9.94 -9.99 8.19
N GLN A 96 -10.96 -10.71 7.73
CA GLN A 96 -11.01 -12.16 7.78
C GLN A 96 -9.84 -12.78 7.02
N GLY A 97 -9.53 -12.27 5.82
CA GLY A 97 -8.36 -12.70 5.06
C GLY A 97 -7.06 -12.43 5.80
N PHE A 98 -6.94 -11.26 6.42
CA PHE A 98 -5.78 -10.86 7.19
C PHE A 98 -5.55 -11.72 8.44
N THR A 99 -6.55 -11.86 9.30
CA THR A 99 -6.45 -12.58 10.57
C THR A 99 -6.49 -14.09 10.43
N GLY A 100 -6.87 -14.61 9.26
CA GLY A 100 -6.83 -16.03 8.93
C GLY A 100 -5.66 -16.39 8.02
N HIS A 101 -6.00 -16.86 6.82
CA HIS A 101 -5.05 -17.53 5.93
C HIS A 101 -3.84 -16.68 5.51
N TYR A 102 -3.98 -15.35 5.44
CA TYR A 102 -2.83 -14.49 5.14
C TYR A 102 -1.79 -14.55 6.26
N GLN A 103 -2.23 -14.39 7.51
CA GLN A 103 -1.32 -14.42 8.66
C GLN A 103 -0.67 -15.79 8.82
N ASP A 104 -1.43 -16.88 8.61
CA ASP A 104 -0.90 -18.25 8.64
C ASP A 104 0.24 -18.44 7.62
N TYR A 105 0.01 -17.99 6.39
CA TYR A 105 0.97 -18.13 5.29
C TYR A 105 2.23 -17.27 5.54
N ILE A 106 2.06 -16.01 5.93
CA ILE A 106 3.20 -15.10 6.19
C ILE A 106 3.99 -15.50 7.43
N SER A 107 3.34 -16.00 8.48
CA SER A 107 4.02 -16.47 9.68
C SER A 107 4.87 -17.72 9.39
N SER A 108 4.43 -18.55 8.45
CA SER A 108 5.19 -19.71 7.97
C SER A 108 6.30 -19.33 6.97
N ASN A 109 6.17 -18.16 6.32
CA ASN A 109 7.09 -17.67 5.28
C ASN A 109 7.54 -16.22 5.53
N PRO A 110 8.17 -15.91 6.69
CA PRO A 110 8.50 -14.53 7.07
C PRO A 110 9.51 -13.87 6.12
N HIS A 111 10.29 -14.70 5.41
CA HIS A 111 11.30 -14.26 4.45
C HIS A 111 10.71 -13.54 3.24
N ILE A 112 9.42 -13.73 2.89
CA ILE A 112 8.81 -13.13 1.70
C ILE A 112 8.87 -11.60 1.78
N TRP A 113 8.32 -11.02 2.85
CA TRP A 113 8.33 -9.57 3.00
C TRP A 113 9.70 -9.03 3.40
N LEU A 114 10.48 -9.79 4.18
CA LEU A 114 11.86 -9.40 4.49
C LEU A 114 12.69 -9.23 3.20
N ASN A 115 12.66 -10.23 2.32
CA ASN A 115 13.38 -10.21 1.06
C ASN A 115 12.82 -9.14 0.12
N TYR A 116 11.50 -8.93 0.12
CA TYR A 116 10.87 -7.87 -0.65
C TYR A 116 11.42 -6.48 -0.26
N PHE A 117 11.48 -6.20 1.04
CA PHE A 117 12.01 -4.93 1.53
C PHE A 117 13.51 -4.78 1.26
N LEU A 118 14.30 -5.80 1.61
CA LEU A 118 15.75 -5.81 1.38
C LEU A 118 16.11 -5.64 -0.09
N TYR A 119 15.39 -6.32 -0.99
CA TYR A 119 15.64 -6.23 -2.42
C TYR A 119 15.35 -4.82 -2.94
N GLY A 120 14.21 -4.22 -2.61
CA GLY A 120 13.92 -2.86 -3.06
C GLY A 120 14.88 -1.82 -2.47
N MET A 121 15.25 -1.94 -1.19
CA MET A 121 16.27 -1.09 -0.59
C MET A 121 17.63 -1.22 -1.29
N TYR A 122 18.05 -2.46 -1.60
CA TYR A 122 19.28 -2.72 -2.34
C TYR A 122 19.25 -2.13 -3.76
N GLN A 123 18.14 -2.27 -4.49
CA GLN A 123 18.00 -1.71 -5.84
C GLN A 123 18.12 -0.17 -5.90
N HIS A 124 17.88 0.51 -4.78
CA HIS A 124 17.92 1.96 -4.66
C HIS A 124 19.15 2.50 -3.89
N ASP A 125 20.15 1.64 -3.65
CA ASP A 125 21.33 1.95 -2.84
C ASP A 125 20.97 2.57 -1.47
N PHE A 126 19.89 2.08 -0.86
CA PHE A 126 19.33 2.70 0.33
C PHE A 126 20.27 2.52 1.54
N PRO A 127 20.51 3.58 2.35
CA PRO A 127 19.99 4.94 2.20
C PRO A 127 20.84 5.78 1.25
N SER A 128 20.20 6.40 0.25
CA SER A 128 20.82 7.35 -0.70
C SER A 128 20.01 8.65 -0.79
N LYS A 129 20.29 9.53 -1.77
CA LYS A 129 19.48 10.75 -1.99
C LYS A 129 18.05 10.34 -2.37
N GLY A 130 17.04 10.97 -1.76
CA GLY A 130 15.63 10.60 -1.99
C GLY A 130 15.15 9.41 -1.15
N LEU A 131 15.77 9.19 0.02
CA LEU A 131 15.45 8.07 0.91
C LEU A 131 13.96 8.02 1.29
N TYR A 132 13.33 9.18 1.48
CA TYR A 132 11.94 9.26 1.90
C TYR A 132 11.03 8.78 0.77
N GLU A 133 11.28 9.24 -0.46
CA GLU A 133 10.53 8.86 -1.65
C GLU A 133 10.66 7.35 -1.91
N VAL A 134 11.88 6.81 -1.86
CA VAL A 134 12.13 5.37 -2.03
C VAL A 134 11.39 4.55 -0.97
N PHE A 135 11.49 4.97 0.31
CA PHE A 135 10.81 4.29 1.40
C PHE A 135 9.28 4.38 1.26
N ALA A 136 8.75 5.56 0.97
CA ALA A 136 7.33 5.80 0.80
C ALA A 136 6.75 4.97 -0.34
N GLU A 137 7.41 4.94 -1.50
CA GLU A 137 7.00 4.10 -2.63
C GLU A 137 6.98 2.63 -2.25
N GLN A 138 8.02 2.14 -1.57
CA GLN A 138 8.09 0.74 -1.20
C GLN A 138 7.01 0.34 -0.17
N VAL A 139 6.67 1.23 0.75
CA VAL A 139 5.56 1.01 1.70
C VAL A 139 4.21 1.01 1.00
N ILE A 140 3.99 1.92 0.04
CA ILE A 140 2.77 1.94 -0.78
C ILE A 140 2.63 0.64 -1.56
N ASP A 141 3.70 0.16 -2.19
CA ASP A 141 3.70 -1.08 -2.96
C ASP A 141 3.41 -2.28 -2.08
N PHE A 142 4.07 -2.36 -0.92
CA PHE A 142 3.81 -3.39 0.08
C PHE A 142 2.34 -3.42 0.50
N PHE A 143 1.75 -2.27 0.82
CA PHE A 143 0.34 -2.17 1.22
C PHE A 143 -0.60 -2.73 0.13
N LEU A 144 -0.30 -2.44 -1.12
CA LEU A 144 -1.09 -2.87 -2.27
C LEU A 144 -1.01 -4.37 -2.53
N LEU A 145 0.21 -4.89 -2.52
CA LEU A 145 0.47 -6.33 -2.67
C LEU A 145 -0.16 -7.12 -1.53
N ARG A 146 0.02 -6.65 -0.29
CA ARG A 146 -0.57 -7.25 0.91
C ARG A 146 -2.09 -7.27 0.83
N GLY A 147 -2.72 -6.15 0.48
CA GLY A 147 -4.17 -6.08 0.42
C GLY A 147 -4.77 -7.02 -0.65
N ALA A 148 -4.10 -7.18 -1.78
CA ALA A 148 -4.49 -8.16 -2.79
C ALA A 148 -4.42 -9.60 -2.28
N LEU A 149 -3.32 -9.94 -1.60
CA LEU A 149 -3.14 -11.26 -0.99
C LEU A 149 -4.16 -11.51 0.12
N MET A 150 -4.46 -10.50 0.95
CA MET A 150 -5.53 -10.58 1.95
C MET A 150 -6.89 -10.87 1.33
N ALA A 151 -7.22 -10.23 0.21
CA ALA A 151 -8.47 -10.50 -0.48
C ALA A 151 -8.55 -11.94 -1.01
N ILE A 152 -7.48 -12.45 -1.62
CA ILE A 152 -7.40 -13.87 -2.04
C ILE A 152 -7.55 -14.78 -0.81
N ALA A 153 -6.80 -14.47 0.25
CA ALA A 153 -6.75 -15.22 1.51
C ALA A 153 -8.11 -15.29 2.22
N SER A 154 -8.97 -14.28 2.06
CA SER A 154 -10.31 -14.28 2.68
C SER A 154 -11.21 -15.42 2.19
N SER A 155 -10.94 -15.94 0.99
CA SER A 155 -11.73 -17.02 0.39
C SER A 155 -11.11 -18.41 0.54
N ARG A 156 -9.77 -18.50 0.61
CA ARG A 156 -9.03 -19.77 0.69
C ARG A 156 -7.59 -19.57 1.19
N PRO A 157 -6.88 -20.63 1.61
CA PRO A 157 -5.44 -20.57 1.88
C PRO A 157 -4.63 -20.02 0.70
N LEU A 158 -3.58 -19.25 1.00
CA LEU A 158 -2.62 -18.77 0.01
C LEU A 158 -1.67 -19.90 -0.40
N ALA A 159 -1.34 -19.90 -1.69
CA ALA A 159 -0.28 -20.71 -2.27
C ALA A 159 0.84 -19.82 -2.82
N ASP A 160 2.05 -20.36 -2.98
CA ASP A 160 3.21 -19.61 -3.49
C ASP A 160 2.94 -18.94 -4.83
N ASN A 161 2.17 -19.60 -5.70
CA ASN A 161 1.77 -19.02 -6.99
C ASN A 161 0.94 -17.76 -6.85
N ASP A 162 0.12 -17.60 -5.81
CA ASP A 162 -0.64 -16.37 -5.56
C ASP A 162 0.30 -15.21 -5.30
N VAL A 163 1.29 -15.42 -4.42
CA VAL A 163 2.31 -14.42 -4.09
C VAL A 163 3.13 -14.07 -5.32
N ILE A 164 3.62 -15.09 -6.04
CA ILE A 164 4.42 -14.89 -7.26
C ILE A 164 3.61 -14.09 -8.30
N HIS A 165 2.35 -14.45 -8.53
CA HIS A 165 1.52 -13.79 -9.54
C HIS A 165 1.17 -12.37 -9.16
N VAL A 166 0.80 -12.11 -7.90
CA VAL A 166 0.50 -10.76 -7.42
C VAL A 166 1.74 -9.87 -7.53
N VAL A 167 2.89 -10.30 -7.00
CA VAL A 167 4.13 -9.52 -7.00
C VAL A 167 4.64 -9.26 -8.43
N GLN A 168 4.72 -10.30 -9.27
CA GLN A 168 5.23 -10.13 -10.63
C GLN A 168 4.32 -9.27 -11.51
N SER A 169 3.00 -9.45 -11.40
CA SER A 169 2.05 -8.72 -12.25
C SER A 169 2.02 -7.25 -11.86
N TYR A 170 2.04 -6.97 -10.56
CA TYR A 170 2.13 -5.61 -10.03
C TYR A 170 3.38 -4.88 -10.51
N HIS A 171 4.57 -5.46 -10.29
CA HIS A 171 5.82 -4.79 -10.67
C HIS A 171 6.01 -4.67 -12.17
N ARG A 172 5.54 -5.64 -12.97
CA ARG A 172 5.53 -5.50 -14.44
C ARG A 172 4.67 -4.33 -14.87
N ALA A 173 3.47 -4.18 -14.32
CA ALA A 173 2.61 -3.04 -14.62
C ALA A 173 3.24 -1.71 -14.15
N ARG A 174 3.90 -1.70 -13.00
CA ARG A 174 4.56 -0.50 -12.45
C ARG A 174 5.78 -0.06 -13.28
N SER A 175 6.64 -0.99 -13.69
CA SER A 175 7.87 -0.70 -14.45
C SER A 175 7.64 -0.11 -15.83
N HIS A 176 6.47 -0.33 -16.43
CA HIS A 176 6.13 0.22 -17.76
C HIS A 176 5.28 1.50 -17.69
N GLY A 177 4.79 1.88 -16.51
CA GLY A 177 3.76 2.89 -16.35
C GLY A 177 4.17 4.14 -15.58
N VAL A 178 4.67 5.16 -16.26
CA VAL A 178 4.62 6.57 -15.79
C VAL A 178 3.16 6.98 -15.44
N LYS A 179 2.16 6.21 -15.90
CA LYS A 179 0.73 6.38 -15.62
C LYS A 179 0.21 5.64 -14.39
N VAL A 180 0.85 4.55 -13.94
CA VAL A 180 0.41 3.79 -12.74
C VAL A 180 0.62 4.64 -11.49
N SER A 181 1.81 5.21 -11.32
CA SER A 181 2.10 6.11 -10.20
C SER A 181 1.17 7.33 -10.18
N LYS A 182 0.82 7.87 -11.35
CA LYS A 182 -0.18 8.95 -11.46
C LYS A 182 -1.58 8.49 -11.05
N GLY A 183 -1.97 7.28 -11.42
CA GLY A 183 -3.23 6.67 -10.98
C GLY A 183 -3.28 6.47 -9.47
N ILE A 184 -2.20 5.93 -8.88
CA ILE A 184 -2.04 5.77 -7.42
C ILE A 184 -2.17 7.12 -6.72
N LYS A 185 -1.43 8.14 -7.16
CA LYS A 185 -1.52 9.51 -6.60
C LYS A 185 -2.94 10.07 -6.68
N GLY A 186 -3.60 9.93 -7.83
CA GLY A 186 -4.98 10.39 -7.99
C GLY A 186 -5.99 9.67 -7.10
N ILE A 187 -5.74 8.40 -6.74
CA ILE A 187 -6.55 7.68 -5.76
C ILE A 187 -6.26 8.19 -4.33
N ILE A 188 -4.98 8.39 -3.99
CA ILE A 188 -4.59 8.95 -2.68
C ILE A 188 -5.24 10.32 -2.45
N GLU A 189 -5.05 11.25 -3.38
CA GLU A 189 -5.56 12.62 -3.27
C GLU A 189 -7.09 12.68 -3.14
N LYS A 190 -7.81 11.83 -3.90
CA LYS A 190 -9.28 11.88 -3.95
C LYS A 190 -9.98 11.13 -2.82
N TYR A 191 -9.36 10.09 -2.28
CA TYR A 191 -10.04 9.16 -1.38
C TYR A 191 -9.43 9.06 0.00
N LEU A 192 -8.14 9.37 0.17
CA LEU A 192 -7.51 9.31 1.49
C LEU A 192 -7.54 10.65 2.22
N GLN A 193 -7.53 11.79 1.52
CA GLN A 193 -7.48 13.13 2.13
C GLN A 193 -6.39 13.24 3.22
N VAL A 194 -5.30 12.46 3.09
CA VAL A 194 -4.16 12.46 4.01
C VAL A 194 -3.00 13.22 3.40
N ASP A 195 -2.15 13.77 4.26
CA ASP A 195 -0.86 14.32 3.84
C ASP A 195 0.01 13.20 3.24
N GLU A 196 0.55 13.40 2.03
CA GLU A 196 1.45 12.46 1.35
C GLU A 196 2.70 12.15 2.20
N ALA A 197 3.13 13.10 3.04
CA ALA A 197 4.23 12.92 3.98
C ALA A 197 3.91 11.94 5.13
N MET A 198 2.62 11.75 5.43
CA MET A 198 2.16 10.89 6.52
C MET A 198 1.71 9.51 6.03
N LEU A 199 1.39 9.39 4.73
CA LEU A 199 0.84 8.18 4.15
C LEU A 199 1.60 6.89 4.51
N PRO A 200 2.94 6.81 4.42
CA PRO A 200 3.66 5.57 4.76
C PRO A 200 3.43 5.11 6.20
N LEU A 201 3.36 6.05 7.15
CA LEU A 201 3.10 5.74 8.56
C LEU A 201 1.69 5.18 8.76
N LEU A 202 0.71 5.71 8.03
CA LEU A 202 -0.68 5.26 8.11
C LEU A 202 -0.88 3.88 7.50
N LEU A 203 -0.21 3.61 6.36
CA LEU A 203 -0.26 2.30 5.71
C LEU A 203 0.42 1.20 6.55
N LEU A 204 1.35 1.56 7.42
CA LEU A 204 1.99 0.66 8.38
C LEU A 204 1.22 0.50 9.70
N LYS A 205 0.27 1.40 10.01
CA LYS A 205 -0.56 1.32 11.21
C LYS A 205 -1.50 0.11 11.13
N VAL A 206 -1.11 -0.98 11.79
CA VAL A 206 -1.98 -2.15 12.00
C VAL A 206 -3.10 -1.74 12.97
N ALA A 207 -4.32 -2.22 12.75
CA ALA A 207 -5.42 -1.97 13.69
C ALA A 207 -5.04 -2.46 15.09
N ASP A 208 -5.34 -1.66 16.12
CA ASP A 208 -5.22 -2.09 17.50
C ASP A 208 -6.16 -3.29 17.72
N ASN A 209 -5.63 -4.36 18.31
CA ASN A 209 -6.40 -5.56 18.68
C ASN A 209 -7.42 -5.25 19.78
#